data_AF-A0AAP3A7E4-F1
#
_entry.id   AF-A0AAP3A7E4-F1
#
_cell.length_a   1.000
_cell.length_b   1.000
_cell.length_c   1.000
_cell.angle_alpha   90.00
_cell.angle_beta   90.00
_cell.angle_gamma   90.00
#
_symmetry.space_group_name_H-M   'P 1'
#
loop_
_entity.id
_entity.type
_entity.pdbx_description
1 polymer ?
#
loop_
_entity_poly.entity_id
_entity_poly.type
_entity_poly.pdbx_seq_one_letter_code
_entity_poly.pdbx_strand_id
1 'polypeptide(L)'
;NRQKMVDELGHWEEWRDRASQIRDHVLSNLDAYLYQLSEKVTENGGHVYFAKTKEDATRYILQVAQSKNAQKVVKSKSMVTEEIGVNHVLQDA
;
A
#
# COMPACT_ATOMS: atom_id res chain seq x y z
N ASN A 1 -6.80 8.74 -27.13
CA ASN A 1 -5.79 9.40 -26.27
C ASN A 1 -4.65 8.49 -25.83
N ARG A 2 -4.90 7.28 -25.30
CA ARG A 2 -3.82 6.35 -24.90
C ARG A 2 -2.83 5.98 -26.01
N GLN A 3 -3.32 5.58 -27.20
CA GLN A 3 -2.45 5.13 -28.29
C GLN A 3 -1.48 6.23 -28.76
N LYS A 4 -1.96 7.46 -28.94
CA LYS A 4 -1.09 8.60 -29.30
C LYS A 4 0.05 8.82 -28.29
N MET A 5 -0.25 8.72 -26.99
CA MET A 5 0.76 8.85 -25.95
C MET A 5 1.78 7.70 -25.97
N VAL A 6 1.32 6.49 -26.28
CA VAL A 6 2.19 5.32 -26.45
C VAL A 6 3.15 5.53 -27.62
N ASP A 7 2.63 6.01 -28.75
CA ASP A 7 3.40 6.26 -29.95
C ASP A 7 4.44 7.39 -29.75
N GLU A 8 4.09 8.43 -28.97
CA GLU A 8 5.00 9.53 -28.60
C GLU A 8 6.18 9.10 -27.71
N LEU A 9 6.01 8.06 -26.89
CA LEU A 9 7.05 7.59 -25.95
C LEU A 9 8.11 6.71 -26.63
N GLY A 10 7.85 6.17 -27.82
CA GLY A 10 8.79 5.42 -28.67
C GLY A 10 9.22 4.03 -28.17
N HIS A 11 9.45 3.86 -26.86
CA HIS A 11 9.96 2.63 -26.22
C HIS A 11 8.95 1.98 -25.28
N TRP A 12 7.66 2.19 -25.53
CA TRP A 12 6.58 1.84 -24.61
C TRP A 12 6.55 0.35 -24.23
N GLU A 13 6.67 -0.56 -25.20
CA GLU A 13 6.62 -2.00 -24.91
C GLU A 13 7.85 -2.46 -24.12
N GLU A 14 9.05 -1.98 -24.45
CA GLU A 14 10.28 -2.28 -23.70
C GLU A 14 10.17 -1.84 -22.23
N TRP A 15 9.61 -0.66 -21.96
CA TRP A 15 9.40 -0.19 -20.59
C TRP A 15 8.36 -1.01 -19.84
N ARG A 16 7.31 -1.47 -20.52
CA ARG A 16 6.31 -2.36 -19.91
C ARG A 16 6.93 -3.70 -19.53
N ASP A 17 7.71 -4.29 -20.43
CA ASP A 17 8.40 -5.55 -20.17
C ASP A 17 9.38 -5.39 -19.01
N ARG A 18 10.16 -4.30 -19.01
CA ARG A 18 11.08 -4.02 -17.91
C ARG A 18 10.37 -3.82 -16.58
N ALA A 19 9.27 -3.06 -16.57
CA ALA A 19 8.46 -2.87 -15.36
C ALA A 19 7.86 -4.20 -14.87
N SER A 20 7.47 -5.09 -15.79
CA SER A 20 7.00 -6.43 -15.46
C SER A 20 8.09 -7.23 -14.76
N GLN A 21 9.29 -7.29 -15.33
CA GLN A 21 10.43 -8.01 -14.75
C GLN A 21 10.79 -7.48 -13.35
N ILE A 22 10.75 -6.15 -13.15
CA ILE A 22 10.99 -5.54 -11.84
C ILE A 22 9.93 -6.00 -10.84
N ARG A 23 8.65 -5.95 -11.21
CA ARG A 23 7.57 -6.41 -10.34
C ARG A 23 7.73 -7.89 -9.98
N ASP A 24 8.04 -8.73 -10.96
CA ASP A 24 8.18 -10.18 -10.74
C ASP A 24 9.39 -10.48 -9.83
N HIS A 25 10.48 -9.72 -9.97
CA HIS A 25 11.62 -9.79 -9.06
C HIS A 25 11.26 -9.36 -7.63
N VAL A 26 10.54 -8.25 -7.47
CA VAL A 26 10.08 -7.76 -6.16
C VAL A 26 9.17 -8.78 -5.49
N LEU A 27 8.22 -9.38 -6.23
CA LEU A 27 7.35 -10.42 -5.69
C LEU A 27 8.12 -11.68 -5.28
N SER A 28 9.16 -12.04 -6.02
CA SER A 28 10.02 -13.19 -5.68
C SER A 28 10.90 -12.97 -4.45
N ASN A 29 11.12 -11.71 -4.06
CA ASN A 29 11.95 -11.30 -2.92
C ASN A 29 11.14 -10.43 -1.94
N LEU A 30 9.84 -10.70 -1.84
CA LEU A 30 8.89 -9.80 -1.19
C LEU A 30 9.21 -9.58 0.29
N ASP A 31 9.66 -10.62 0.98
CA ASP A 31 10.08 -10.58 2.38
C ASP A 31 11.21 -9.57 2.63
N ALA A 32 12.26 -9.59 1.81
CA ALA A 32 13.38 -8.66 1.90
C ALA A 32 12.93 -7.22 1.62
N TYR A 33 12.11 -7.01 0.59
CA TYR A 33 11.61 -5.67 0.25
C TYR A 33 10.62 -5.11 1.27
N LEU A 34 9.79 -5.95 1.88
CA LEU A 34 8.91 -5.54 2.98
C LEU A 34 9.72 -5.13 4.22
N TYR A 35 10.81 -5.85 4.52
CA TYR A 35 11.72 -5.48 5.60
C TYR A 35 12.39 -4.14 5.32
N GLN A 36 12.96 -3.98 4.12
CA GLN A 36 13.60 -2.71 3.70
C GLN A 36 12.61 -1.53 3.75
N LEU A 37 11.36 -1.74 3.30
CA LEU A 37 10.30 -0.74 3.41
C LEU A 37 10.04 -0.38 4.87
N SER A 38 9.93 -1.38 5.75
CA SER A 38 9.67 -1.18 7.18
C SER A 38 10.79 -0.38 7.86
N GLU A 39 12.05 -0.69 7.57
CA GLU A 39 13.20 0.07 8.07
C GLU A 39 13.13 1.53 7.62
N LYS A 40 12.93 1.76 6.32
CA LYS A 40 12.88 3.11 5.75
C LYS A 40 11.69 3.92 6.27
N VAL A 41 10.53 3.31 6.46
CA VAL A 41 9.37 3.99 7.07
C VAL A 41 9.69 4.36 8.51
N THR A 42 10.31 3.47 9.27
CA THR A 42 10.67 3.72 10.67
C THR A 42 11.73 4.83 10.80
N GLU A 43 12.75 4.82 9.95
CA GLU A 43 13.77 5.88 9.87
C GLU A 43 13.15 7.27 9.61
N ASN A 44 12.06 7.33 8.84
CA ASN A 44 11.33 8.56 8.55
C ASN A 44 10.24 8.89 9.60
N GLY A 45 10.25 8.23 10.77
CA GLY A 45 9.31 8.48 11.86
C GLY A 45 7.92 7.87 11.67
N GLY A 46 7.75 7.03 10.65
CA GLY A 46 6.54 6.24 10.46
C GLY A 46 6.55 4.96 11.30
N HIS A 47 5.43 4.24 11.26
CA HIS A 47 5.29 2.95 11.92
C HIS A 47 4.64 1.94 10.97
N VAL A 48 5.22 0.75 10.87
CA VAL A 48 4.68 -0.35 10.06
C VAL A 48 4.15 -1.44 10.98
N TYR A 49 2.89 -1.80 10.79
CA TYR A 49 2.26 -2.93 11.46
C TYR A 49 2.00 -4.05 10.46
N PHE A 50 2.60 -5.21 10.68
CA PHE A 50 2.38 -6.42 9.88
C PHE A 50 1.21 -7.21 10.46
N ALA A 51 0.03 -7.05 9.86
CA ALA A 51 -1.16 -7.82 10.20
C ALA A 51 -1.15 -9.19 9.50
N LYS A 52 -1.51 -10.27 10.22
CA LYS A 52 -1.66 -11.61 9.62
C LYS A 52 -3.04 -11.82 9.00
N THR A 53 -4.06 -11.13 9.54
CA THR A 53 -5.44 -11.25 9.10
C THR A 53 -6.07 -9.88 8.87
N LYS A 54 -7.23 -9.85 8.22
CA LYS A 54 -8.01 -8.62 8.06
C LYS A 54 -8.46 -8.07 9.42
N GLU A 55 -8.81 -8.95 10.36
CA GLU A 55 -9.23 -8.58 11.72
C GLU A 55 -8.09 -7.96 12.53
N ASP A 56 -6.87 -8.45 12.36
CA ASP A 56 -5.68 -7.86 12.97
C ASP A 56 -5.44 -6.46 12.43
N ALA A 57 -5.54 -6.28 11.12
CA ALA A 57 -5.34 -4.99 10.46
C ALA A 57 -6.38 -3.95 10.90
N THR A 58 -7.67 -4.29 10.85
CA THR A 58 -8.74 -3.36 11.18
C THR A 58 -8.74 -2.99 12.67
N ARG A 59 -8.51 -3.96 13.55
CA ARG A 59 -8.39 -3.72 15.00
C ARG A 59 -7.23 -2.78 15.31
N TYR A 60 -6.07 -2.99 14.69
CA TYR A 60 -4.92 -2.12 14.88
C TYR A 60 -5.19 -0.69 14.40
N ILE A 61 -5.77 -0.53 13.20
CA ILE A 61 -6.15 0.77 12.64
C ILE A 61 -7.09 1.52 13.59
N LEU A 62 -8.13 0.83 14.10
CA LEU A 62 -9.09 1.39 15.03
C LEU A 62 -8.41 1.84 16.34
N GLN A 63 -7.56 0.98 16.91
CA GLN A 63 -6.81 1.29 18.12
C GLN A 63 -5.92 2.53 17.92
N VAL A 64 -5.24 2.65 16.78
CA VAL A 64 -4.43 3.83 16.46
C VAL A 64 -5.31 5.09 16.40
N ALA A 65 -6.43 5.04 15.68
CA ALA A 65 -7.35 6.17 15.58
C ALA A 65 -7.87 6.62 16.96
N GLN A 66 -8.32 5.68 17.78
CA GLN A 66 -8.82 5.93 19.14
C GLN A 66 -7.71 6.48 20.05
N SER A 67 -6.51 5.89 20.02
CA SER A 67 -5.38 6.35 20.85
C SER A 67 -4.95 7.79 20.55
N LYS A 68 -5.22 8.27 19.34
CA LYS A 68 -4.95 9.64 18.90
C LYS A 68 -6.17 10.56 19.01
N ASN A 69 -7.29 10.05 19.51
CA ASN A 69 -8.59 10.74 19.53
C ASN A 69 -8.94 11.35 18.15
N ALA A 70 -8.64 10.60 17.08
CA ALA A 70 -8.69 11.10 15.72
C ALA A 70 -10.14 11.37 15.28
N GLN A 71 -10.43 12.62 14.90
CA GLN A 71 -11.75 13.04 14.39
C GLN A 71 -11.84 12.95 12.86
N LYS A 72 -10.69 12.91 12.18
CA LYS A 72 -10.58 12.83 10.73
C LYS A 72 -9.42 11.90 10.37
N VAL A 73 -9.67 11.01 9.42
CA VAL A 73 -8.68 10.08 8.91
C VAL A 73 -8.53 10.30 7.41
N VAL A 74 -7.30 10.52 6.96
CA VAL A 74 -6.94 10.50 5.55
C VAL A 74 -6.24 9.18 5.27
N LYS A 75 -6.74 8.44 4.28
CA LYS A 75 -6.16 7.18 3.82
C LYS A 75 -5.85 7.24 2.33
N SER A 76 -4.81 6.53 1.91
CA SER A 76 -4.54 6.31 0.49
C SER A 76 -5.63 5.45 -0.14
N LYS A 77 -5.91 5.67 -1.43
CA LYS A 77 -6.82 4.81 -2.19
C LYS A 77 -6.19 3.43 -2.38
N SER A 78 -6.86 2.39 -1.90
CA SER A 78 -6.40 1.02 -2.01
C SER A 78 -7.59 0.07 -2.02
N MET A 79 -7.62 -0.86 -3.00
CA MET A 79 -8.63 -1.92 -3.08
C MET A 79 -8.60 -2.80 -1.83
N VAL A 80 -7.40 -3.10 -1.32
CA VAL A 80 -7.24 -3.91 -0.10
C VAL A 80 -7.97 -3.28 1.07
N THR A 81 -7.91 -1.94 1.24
CA THR A 81 -8.60 -1.27 2.35
C THR A 81 -10.12 -1.37 2.25
N GLU A 82 -10.66 -1.55 1.04
CA GLU A 82 -12.09 -1.80 0.81
C GLU A 82 -12.43 -3.26 1.17
N GLU A 83 -11.64 -4.22 0.66
CA GLU A 83 -11.84 -5.65 0.90
C GLU A 83 -11.76 -6.03 2.39
N ILE A 84 -10.89 -5.38 3.16
CA ILE A 84 -10.78 -5.59 4.61
C ILE A 84 -11.73 -4.70 5.43
N GLY A 85 -12.56 -3.87 4.79
CA GLY A 85 -13.63 -3.12 5.47
C GLY A 85 -13.17 -1.94 6.32
N VAL A 86 -12.02 -1.31 6.02
CA VAL A 86 -11.45 -0.21 6.83
C VAL A 86 -12.41 0.97 6.98
N ASN A 87 -13.16 1.29 5.93
CA ASN A 87 -14.12 2.40 5.95
C ASN A 87 -15.22 2.18 6.99
N HIS A 88 -15.81 0.99 6.98
CA HIS A 88 -16.88 0.63 7.91
C HIS A 88 -16.40 0.67 9.36
N VAL A 89 -15.24 0.05 9.63
CA VAL A 89 -14.66 0.01 10.98
C VAL A 89 -14.33 1.41 11.53
N LEU A 90 -13.92 2.36 10.68
CA LEU A 90 -13.62 3.72 11.09
C LEU A 90 -14.84 4.64 11.19
N GLN A 91 -15.95 4.29 10.54
CA GLN A 91 -17.21 5.07 10.60
C GLN A 91 -18.06 4.72 11.81
N ASP A 92 -17.99 3.47 12.26
CA ASP A 92 -18.76 2.98 13.41
C ASP A 92 -18.07 3.23 14.77
N ALA A 93 -16.85 3.77 14.73
CA ALA A 93 -15.98 4.05 15.88
C ALA A 93 -16.26 5.39 16.54
#